data_AF-A0A1D6ENN0-F1
#
_entry.id   AF-A0A1D6ENN0-F1
#
_cell.length_a   1.000
_cell.length_b   1.000
_cell.length_c   1.000
_cell.angle_alpha   90.00
_cell.angle_beta   90.00
_cell.angle_gamma   90.00
#
_symmetry.space_group_name_H-M   'P 1'
#
loop_
_entity.id
_entity.type
_entity.pdbx_description
1 polymer ?
#
loop_
_entity_poly.entity_id
_entity_poly.type
_entity_poly.pdbx_seq_one_letter_code
_entity_poly.pdbx_strand_id
1 'polypeptide(L)'
;MDTREVLVVTPSGCNQVDPDYLECEKRLQKWFSRQPAEIIVATGFIASTAGNIPTTLKRDGSDFSAAIVGSLVRARQVTIWTDVDGVFSADPRKVSEAVILSTLSYQEAWEMSYFGANVLHPRTIIPVMKDNIPIVIRNMFNLSAPGTMICKQPANENGDLDACVKSFATVDNLALVNVEGTGMAGVPGTASAIFSAVKDVGANVIMISQASSEHSVCFAVPEKEVAVVSAELHDRFREALAAGRLSKVEVINGCSILAAVGLRMASTPGVSAILFDALAKANINVRAIAQGCSEYNITVVLKQQDCVRALRAAHSRFFLSKTTLAVGIIGPGLIGGALLNQLKNQGNRLNPVETASTKGSRTS
;
A
#
# COMPACT_ATOMS: atom_id res chain seq x y z
N MET A 1 -4.33 -30.15 13.06
CA MET A 1 -3.70 -30.46 11.77
C MET A 1 -2.32 -29.82 11.74
N ASP A 2 -1.27 -30.62 11.66
CA ASP A 2 0.06 -30.11 11.36
C ASP A 2 0.12 -29.77 9.86
N THR A 3 0.30 -28.50 9.52
CA THR A 3 0.31 -28.06 8.12
C THR A 3 1.50 -28.61 7.34
N ARG A 4 2.55 -29.11 7.99
CA ARG A 4 3.66 -29.81 7.30
C ARG A 4 3.21 -31.10 6.62
N GLU A 5 2.13 -31.72 7.09
CA GLU A 5 1.56 -32.93 6.48
C GLU A 5 0.74 -32.62 5.23
N VAL A 6 0.32 -31.37 5.05
CA VAL A 6 -0.61 -30.94 4.00
C VAL A 6 0.03 -29.96 3.03
N LEU A 7 0.63 -28.88 3.53
CA LEU A 7 1.19 -27.81 2.73
C LEU A 7 2.57 -28.21 2.21
N VAL A 8 2.68 -28.34 0.88
CA VAL A 8 3.91 -28.59 0.15
C VAL A 8 4.31 -27.36 -0.62
N VAL A 9 5.56 -26.94 -0.46
CA VAL A 9 6.10 -25.75 -1.11
C VAL A 9 7.46 -26.00 -1.77
N THR A 10 7.73 -25.25 -2.82
CA THR A 10 9.01 -25.27 -3.54
C THR A 10 9.71 -23.92 -3.39
N PRO A 11 11.03 -23.88 -3.12
CA PRO A 11 11.77 -22.62 -3.09
C PRO A 11 11.70 -21.89 -4.45
N SER A 12 11.32 -20.61 -4.45
CA SER A 12 11.09 -19.81 -5.66
C SER A 12 11.98 -18.56 -5.78
N GLY A 13 13.01 -18.45 -4.94
CA GLY A 13 13.98 -17.36 -4.97
C GLY A 13 14.61 -17.13 -3.59
N CYS A 14 15.30 -15.98 -3.44
CA CYS A 14 15.82 -15.59 -2.13
C CYS A 14 14.66 -15.31 -1.16
N ASN A 15 14.52 -16.15 -0.14
CA ASN A 15 13.53 -16.01 0.93
C ASN A 15 12.05 -16.11 0.49
N GLN A 16 11.76 -16.88 -0.58
CA GLN A 16 10.41 -17.11 -1.08
C GLN A 16 10.15 -18.60 -1.32
N VAL A 17 8.88 -18.99 -1.17
CA VAL A 17 8.40 -20.36 -1.44
C VAL A 17 7.05 -20.32 -2.14
N ASP A 18 6.83 -21.21 -3.08
CA ASP A 18 5.58 -21.31 -3.84
C ASP A 18 4.85 -22.61 -3.47
N PRO A 19 3.55 -22.54 -3.12
CA PRO A 19 2.77 -23.74 -2.84
C PRO A 19 2.51 -24.57 -4.10
N ASP A 20 2.72 -25.88 -3.99
CA ASP A 20 2.23 -26.85 -4.96
C ASP A 20 0.77 -27.18 -4.62
N TYR A 21 -0.16 -26.41 -5.17
CA TYR A 21 -1.59 -26.56 -4.87
C TYR A 21 -2.14 -27.95 -5.21
N LEU A 22 -1.62 -28.60 -6.26
CA LEU A 22 -2.08 -29.91 -6.67
C LEU A 22 -1.69 -30.97 -5.64
N GLU A 23 -0.45 -30.93 -5.16
CA GLU A 23 0.00 -31.83 -4.10
C GLU A 23 -0.65 -31.51 -2.76
N CYS A 24 -0.81 -30.22 -2.43
CA CYS A 24 -1.50 -29.79 -1.22
C CYS A 24 -2.94 -30.32 -1.16
N GLU A 25 -3.68 -30.24 -2.28
CA GLU A 25 -5.05 -30.73 -2.38
C GLU A 25 -5.13 -32.24 -2.15
N LYS A 26 -4.24 -33.02 -2.78
CA LYS A 26 -4.15 -34.49 -2.57
C LYS A 26 -3.88 -34.83 -1.10
N ARG A 27 -2.93 -34.14 -0.47
CA ARG A 27 -2.58 -34.38 0.94
C ARG A 27 -3.71 -33.98 1.89
N LEU A 28 -4.39 -32.87 1.60
CA LEU A 28 -5.54 -32.42 2.37
C LEU A 28 -6.69 -33.43 2.30
N GLN A 29 -7.04 -33.93 1.11
CA GLN A 29 -8.07 -34.96 0.94
C GLN A 29 -7.72 -36.25 1.68
N LYS A 30 -6.44 -36.67 1.63
CA LYS A 30 -5.94 -37.83 2.37
C LYS A 30 -6.01 -37.62 3.89
N TRP A 31 -5.72 -36.42 4.38
CA TRP A 31 -5.84 -36.07 5.79
C TRP A 31 -7.30 -36.15 6.26
N PHE A 32 -8.22 -35.52 5.52
CA PHE A 32 -9.67 -35.57 5.82
C PHE A 32 -10.23 -37.00 5.81
N SER A 33 -9.76 -37.85 4.90
CA SER A 33 -10.20 -39.25 4.81
C SER A 33 -9.82 -40.08 6.05
N ARG A 34 -8.80 -39.66 6.79
CA ARG A 34 -8.34 -40.33 8.02
C ARG A 34 -8.98 -39.73 9.27
N GLN A 35 -9.26 -38.43 9.25
CA GLN A 35 -9.71 -37.67 10.41
C GLN A 35 -10.81 -36.68 9.98
N PRO A 36 -12.06 -37.15 9.78
CA PRO A 36 -13.17 -36.23 9.54
C PRO A 36 -13.38 -35.37 10.80
N ALA A 37 -13.39 -34.06 10.63
CA ALA A 37 -13.56 -33.11 11.72
C ALA A 37 -14.38 -31.91 11.25
N GLU A 38 -15.28 -31.43 12.10
CA GLU A 38 -16.04 -30.19 11.87
C GLU A 38 -15.20 -28.94 12.15
N ILE A 39 -14.29 -29.02 13.13
CA ILE A 39 -13.39 -27.93 13.52
C ILE A 39 -11.95 -28.42 13.44
N ILE A 40 -11.11 -27.67 12.72
CA ILE A 40 -9.69 -27.98 12.55
C ILE A 40 -8.86 -26.82 13.11
N VAL A 41 -8.03 -27.13 14.09
CA VAL A 41 -6.96 -26.23 14.52
C VAL A 41 -5.70 -26.60 13.75
N ALA A 42 -5.23 -25.69 12.89
CA ALA A 42 -4.07 -25.89 12.04
C ALA A 42 -2.89 -25.01 12.47
N THR A 43 -1.67 -25.53 12.37
CA THR A 43 -0.45 -24.73 12.60
C THR A 43 -0.26 -23.69 11.50
N GLY A 44 0.04 -22.44 11.84
CA GLY A 44 0.45 -21.43 10.84
C GLY A 44 1.95 -21.51 10.51
N PHE A 45 2.39 -20.74 9.52
CA PHE A 45 3.80 -20.45 9.20
C PHE A 45 4.65 -21.62 8.67
N ILE A 46 4.31 -22.87 8.97
CA ILE A 46 5.10 -24.05 8.64
C ILE A 46 4.51 -24.86 7.48
N ALA A 47 5.40 -25.44 6.67
CA ALA A 47 5.08 -26.29 5.52
C ALA A 47 6.21 -27.32 5.31
N SER A 48 6.09 -28.18 4.30
CA SER A 48 7.13 -29.13 3.90
C SER A 48 7.58 -28.90 2.46
N THR A 49 8.81 -29.28 2.13
CA THR A 49 9.22 -29.43 0.73
C THR A 49 8.64 -30.70 0.11
N ALA A 50 8.78 -30.89 -1.21
CA ALA A 50 8.41 -32.13 -1.88
C ALA A 50 9.12 -33.38 -1.29
N GLY A 51 10.33 -33.20 -0.75
CA GLY A 51 11.08 -34.23 -0.02
C GLY A 51 10.66 -34.41 1.45
N ASN A 52 9.55 -33.83 1.89
CA ASN A 52 9.04 -33.83 3.27
C ASN A 52 10.01 -33.20 4.29
N ILE A 53 10.86 -32.27 3.86
CA ILE A 53 11.73 -31.52 4.76
C ILE A 53 10.93 -30.33 5.32
N PRO A 54 10.84 -30.15 6.65
CA PRO A 54 10.17 -29.01 7.24
C PRO A 54 10.77 -27.68 6.78
N THR A 55 9.91 -26.73 6.47
CA THR A 55 10.27 -25.37 6.06
C THR A 55 9.22 -24.37 6.53
N THR A 56 9.46 -23.10 6.26
CA THR A 56 8.62 -21.97 6.66
C THR A 56 8.11 -21.22 5.44
N LEU A 57 6.91 -20.67 5.53
CA LEU A 57 6.27 -19.85 4.49
C LEU A 57 6.86 -18.44 4.32
N LYS A 58 7.86 -18.10 5.15
CA LYS A 58 8.61 -16.84 5.17
C LYS A 58 7.72 -15.68 5.62
N ARG A 59 7.87 -14.50 5.03
CA ARG A 59 7.15 -13.28 5.41
C ARG A 59 5.63 -13.53 5.42
N ASP A 60 4.97 -13.06 6.49
CA ASP A 60 3.54 -13.21 6.77
C ASP A 60 3.05 -14.66 6.66
N GLY A 61 3.90 -15.61 7.05
CA GLY A 61 3.65 -17.02 6.78
C GLY A 61 2.39 -17.57 7.46
N SER A 62 1.94 -17.02 8.59
CA SER A 62 0.68 -17.44 9.23
C SER A 62 -0.55 -16.99 8.43
N ASP A 63 -0.58 -15.73 7.98
CA ASP A 63 -1.67 -15.24 7.13
C ASP A 63 -1.66 -15.96 5.79
N PHE A 64 -0.46 -16.21 5.24
CA PHE A 64 -0.31 -17.00 4.02
C PHE A 64 -0.78 -18.45 4.20
N SER A 65 -0.54 -19.09 5.36
CA SER A 65 -1.15 -20.40 5.68
C SER A 65 -2.67 -20.34 5.61
N ALA A 66 -3.29 -19.33 6.23
CA ALA A 66 -4.75 -19.17 6.23
C ALA A 66 -5.29 -18.97 4.81
N ALA A 67 -4.61 -18.18 3.98
CA ALA A 67 -4.98 -17.97 2.58
C ALA A 67 -4.85 -19.24 1.73
N ILE A 68 -3.76 -19.99 1.88
CA ILE A 68 -3.56 -21.26 1.15
C ILE A 68 -4.64 -22.26 1.55
N VAL A 69 -4.82 -22.50 2.86
CA VAL A 69 -5.84 -23.43 3.35
C VAL A 69 -7.23 -22.98 2.93
N GLY A 70 -7.53 -21.68 3.01
CA GLY A 70 -8.79 -21.10 2.57
C GLY A 70 -9.08 -21.38 1.10
N SER A 71 -8.09 -21.23 0.21
CA SER A 71 -8.23 -21.61 -1.21
C SER A 71 -8.42 -23.12 -1.38
N LEU A 72 -7.61 -23.96 -0.71
CA LEU A 72 -7.70 -25.42 -0.83
C LEU A 72 -9.06 -25.99 -0.40
N VAL A 73 -9.68 -25.43 0.64
CA VAL A 73 -11.02 -25.85 1.10
C VAL A 73 -12.16 -25.11 0.40
N ARG A 74 -11.84 -24.20 -0.53
CA ARG A 74 -12.79 -23.30 -1.19
C ARG A 74 -13.67 -22.58 -0.17
N ALA A 75 -13.01 -22.00 0.84
CA ALA A 75 -13.67 -21.30 1.92
C ALA A 75 -14.57 -20.19 1.41
N ARG A 76 -15.69 -19.95 2.08
CA ARG A 76 -16.56 -18.80 1.81
C ARG A 76 -15.85 -17.47 2.09
N GLN A 77 -14.95 -17.45 3.07
CA GLN A 77 -14.14 -16.29 3.46
C GLN A 77 -12.90 -16.74 4.23
N VAL A 78 -11.87 -15.91 4.23
CA VAL A 78 -10.73 -16.01 5.15
C VAL A 78 -10.78 -14.85 6.13
N THR A 79 -10.66 -15.09 7.43
CA THR A 79 -10.65 -14.02 8.44
C THR A 79 -9.28 -13.94 9.09
N ILE A 80 -8.66 -12.77 9.01
CA ILE A 80 -7.40 -12.46 9.67
C ILE A 80 -7.72 -11.69 10.96
N TRP A 81 -7.48 -12.35 12.09
CA TRP A 81 -7.65 -11.76 13.41
C TRP A 81 -6.35 -11.10 13.84
N THR A 82 -6.38 -9.80 14.07
CA THR A 82 -5.22 -8.96 14.39
C THR A 82 -5.54 -8.04 15.58
N ASP A 83 -4.63 -7.14 15.92
CA ASP A 83 -4.73 -6.17 17.02
C ASP A 83 -5.25 -4.79 16.59
N VAL A 84 -5.60 -4.62 15.32
CA VAL A 84 -6.17 -3.39 14.74
C VAL A 84 -7.61 -3.57 14.28
N ASP A 85 -8.41 -2.51 14.37
CA ASP A 85 -9.85 -2.47 14.03
C ASP A 85 -10.15 -2.65 12.54
N GLY A 86 -9.13 -2.65 11.69
CA GLY A 86 -9.22 -2.80 10.24
C GLY A 86 -8.04 -2.11 9.57
N VAL A 87 -8.16 -1.91 8.26
CA VAL A 87 -7.25 -1.10 7.46
C VAL A 87 -7.67 0.35 7.53
N PHE A 88 -6.73 1.24 7.85
CA PHE A 88 -6.99 2.66 7.91
C PHE A 88 -6.69 3.36 6.58
N SER A 89 -7.40 4.45 6.31
CA SER A 89 -7.19 5.33 5.15
C SER A 89 -5.81 6.02 5.13
N ALA A 90 -5.13 6.09 6.26
CA ALA A 90 -3.76 6.56 6.43
C ALA A 90 -3.21 5.99 7.75
N ASP A 91 -1.90 6.08 8.00
CA ASP A 91 -1.34 5.69 9.31
C ASP A 91 -1.97 6.54 10.44
N PRO A 92 -2.77 5.95 11.35
CA PRO A 92 -3.47 6.69 12.40
C PRO A 92 -2.51 7.35 13.41
N ARG A 93 -1.24 6.91 13.46
CA ARG A 93 -0.19 7.54 14.28
C ARG A 93 0.28 8.87 13.68
N LYS A 94 0.16 9.03 12.36
CA LYS A 94 0.54 10.24 11.62
C LYS A 94 -0.67 11.15 11.36
N VAL A 95 -1.86 10.57 11.15
CA VAL A 95 -3.12 11.27 10.85
C VAL A 95 -4.22 10.82 11.81
N SER A 96 -4.60 11.69 12.75
CA SER A 96 -5.61 11.38 13.77
C SER A 96 -7.01 11.15 13.20
N GLU A 97 -7.31 11.75 12.05
CA GLU A 97 -8.58 11.67 11.35
C GLU A 97 -8.66 10.47 10.40
N ALA A 98 -7.68 9.55 10.44
CA ALA A 98 -7.69 8.35 9.62
C ALA A 98 -8.92 7.48 9.95
N VAL A 99 -9.63 7.06 8.91
CA VAL A 99 -10.87 6.28 9.03
C VAL A 99 -10.63 4.82 8.69
N ILE A 100 -11.38 3.92 9.32
CA ILE A 100 -11.37 2.49 8.97
C ILE A 100 -12.09 2.31 7.64
N LEU A 101 -11.43 1.64 6.70
CA LEU A 101 -12.01 1.32 5.41
C LEU A 101 -12.92 0.10 5.54
N SER A 102 -14.17 0.23 5.14
CA SER A 102 -15.12 -0.89 5.17
C SER A 102 -14.75 -1.95 4.12
N THR A 103 -14.34 -1.50 2.93
CA THR A 103 -14.03 -2.39 1.80
C THR A 103 -12.80 -1.93 1.02
N LEU A 104 -12.03 -2.89 0.52
CA LEU A 104 -10.89 -2.71 -0.36
C LEU A 104 -10.93 -3.76 -1.48
N SER A 105 -10.47 -3.38 -2.67
CA SER A 105 -10.12 -4.37 -3.69
C SER A 105 -8.83 -5.10 -3.31
N TYR A 106 -8.63 -6.29 -3.88
CA TYR A 106 -7.35 -7.00 -3.76
C TYR A 106 -6.17 -6.15 -4.24
N GLN A 107 -6.35 -5.41 -5.34
CA GLN A 107 -5.32 -4.54 -5.91
C GLN A 107 -5.04 -3.32 -5.02
N GLU A 108 -6.07 -2.65 -4.49
CA GLU A 108 -5.87 -1.55 -3.53
C GLU A 108 -5.11 -2.04 -2.30
N ALA A 109 -5.49 -3.19 -1.72
CA ALA A 109 -4.79 -3.76 -0.57
C ALA A 109 -3.33 -4.15 -0.89
N TRP A 110 -3.05 -4.63 -2.10
CA TRP A 110 -1.70 -4.89 -2.58
C TRP A 110 -0.89 -3.59 -2.62
N GLU A 111 -1.36 -2.56 -3.33
CA GLU A 111 -0.67 -1.29 -3.48
C GLU A 111 -0.39 -0.63 -2.13
N MET A 112 -1.38 -0.63 -1.23
CA MET A 112 -1.20 -0.17 0.15
C MET A 112 -0.05 -0.90 0.85
N SER A 113 -0.01 -2.22 0.76
CA SER A 113 1.03 -3.05 1.39
C SER A 113 2.41 -2.84 0.78
N TYR A 114 2.48 -2.57 -0.53
CA TYR A 114 3.73 -2.26 -1.21
C TYR A 114 4.34 -0.94 -0.69
N PHE A 115 3.52 0.10 -0.48
CA PHE A 115 3.96 1.38 0.07
C PHE A 115 3.98 1.44 1.61
N GLY A 116 3.99 0.28 2.28
CA GLY A 116 4.27 0.17 3.71
C GLY A 116 3.07 0.38 4.63
N ALA A 117 1.84 0.40 4.11
CA ALA A 117 0.67 0.26 4.97
C ALA A 117 0.60 -1.17 5.51
N ASN A 118 0.38 -1.32 6.81
CA ASN A 118 0.24 -2.62 7.47
C ASN A 118 -1.14 -3.23 7.15
N VAL A 119 -1.29 -3.79 5.95
CA VAL A 119 -2.51 -4.48 5.49
C VAL A 119 -2.29 -5.98 5.44
N LEU A 120 -1.80 -6.50 4.31
CA LEU A 120 -1.50 -7.92 4.10
C LEU A 120 -0.47 -8.02 2.99
N HIS A 121 0.61 -8.76 3.22
CA HIS A 121 1.59 -8.97 2.15
C HIS A 121 0.91 -9.54 0.89
N PRO A 122 1.27 -9.07 -0.32
CA PRO A 122 0.61 -9.49 -1.57
C PRO A 122 0.54 -11.01 -1.78
N ARG A 123 1.56 -11.76 -1.30
CA ARG A 123 1.57 -13.23 -1.32
C ARG A 123 0.39 -13.86 -0.58
N THR A 124 -0.11 -13.24 0.48
CA THR A 124 -1.30 -13.69 1.21
C THR A 124 -2.58 -13.49 0.40
N ILE A 125 -2.62 -12.48 -0.48
CA ILE A 125 -3.80 -12.14 -1.26
C ILE A 125 -3.95 -13.05 -2.49
N ILE A 126 -2.83 -13.41 -3.13
CA ILE A 126 -2.82 -14.19 -4.39
C ILE A 126 -3.62 -15.50 -4.35
N PRO A 127 -3.53 -16.37 -3.32
CA PRO A 127 -4.26 -17.64 -3.27
C PRO A 127 -5.77 -17.45 -3.34
N VAL A 128 -6.28 -16.55 -2.51
CA VAL A 128 -7.72 -16.30 -2.35
C VAL A 128 -8.29 -15.44 -3.48
N MET A 129 -7.46 -14.59 -4.10
CA MET A 129 -7.85 -13.78 -5.24
C MET A 129 -8.25 -14.62 -6.45
N LYS A 130 -7.55 -15.73 -6.72
CA LYS A 130 -7.87 -16.64 -7.85
C LYS A 130 -9.29 -17.19 -7.78
N ASP A 131 -9.72 -17.53 -6.57
CA ASP A 131 -11.02 -18.13 -6.28
C ASP A 131 -12.08 -17.08 -5.86
N ASN A 132 -11.73 -15.79 -5.90
CA ASN A 132 -12.56 -14.68 -5.40
C ASN A 132 -13.02 -14.83 -3.94
N ILE A 133 -12.21 -15.45 -3.09
CA ILE A 133 -12.50 -15.65 -1.67
C ILE A 133 -12.19 -14.36 -0.89
N PRO A 134 -13.18 -13.68 -0.29
CA PRO A 134 -12.95 -12.45 0.43
C PRO A 134 -12.10 -12.68 1.69
N ILE A 135 -11.22 -11.73 1.98
CA ILE A 135 -10.49 -11.65 3.25
C ILE A 135 -11.17 -10.64 4.15
N VAL A 136 -11.36 -10.97 5.43
CA VAL A 136 -11.92 -10.05 6.43
C VAL A 136 -10.88 -9.83 7.53
N ILE A 137 -10.47 -8.57 7.73
CA ILE A 137 -9.59 -8.16 8.81
C ILE A 137 -10.45 -7.78 10.02
N ARG A 138 -10.18 -8.37 11.19
CA ARG A 138 -10.94 -8.17 12.43
C ARG A 138 -10.00 -7.97 13.61
N ASN A 139 -10.42 -7.17 14.59
CA ASN A 139 -9.68 -7.00 15.83
C ASN A 139 -10.10 -8.04 16.89
N MET A 140 -9.15 -8.79 17.43
CA MET A 140 -9.42 -9.73 18.52
C MET A 140 -9.71 -9.04 19.86
N PHE A 141 -9.25 -7.80 20.05
CA PHE A 141 -9.47 -7.01 21.26
C PHE A 141 -10.72 -6.11 21.18
N ASN A 142 -11.28 -5.91 19.98
CA ASN A 142 -12.46 -5.08 19.75
C ASN A 142 -13.41 -5.75 18.74
N LEU A 143 -14.25 -6.67 19.23
CA LEU A 143 -15.15 -7.46 18.39
C LEU A 143 -16.28 -6.64 17.72
N SER A 144 -16.58 -5.46 18.29
CA SER A 144 -17.58 -4.52 17.76
C SER A 144 -17.07 -3.67 16.60
N ALA A 145 -15.76 -3.59 16.39
CA ALA A 145 -15.20 -2.89 15.23
C ALA A 145 -15.77 -3.47 13.93
N PRO A 146 -16.04 -2.65 12.90
CA PRO A 146 -16.57 -3.15 11.62
C PRO A 146 -15.56 -4.07 10.92
N GLY A 147 -14.25 -3.82 11.06
CA GLY A 147 -13.23 -4.50 10.29
C GLY A 147 -13.11 -3.94 8.87
N THR A 148 -12.32 -4.63 8.05
CA THR A 148 -12.19 -4.33 6.62
C THR A 148 -12.36 -5.60 5.81
N MET A 149 -13.18 -5.55 4.76
CA MET A 149 -13.32 -6.63 3.79
C MET A 149 -12.48 -6.34 2.54
N ILE A 150 -11.55 -7.23 2.22
CA ILE A 150 -10.77 -7.20 0.98
C ILE A 150 -11.37 -8.23 0.02
N CYS A 151 -11.93 -7.77 -1.09
CA CYS A 151 -12.64 -8.63 -2.04
C CYS A 151 -12.50 -8.13 -3.48
N LYS A 152 -13.06 -8.85 -4.45
CA LYS A 152 -13.21 -8.33 -5.79
C LYS A 152 -14.32 -7.28 -5.78
N GLN A 153 -13.98 -6.03 -6.04
CA GLN A 153 -14.96 -4.93 -6.13
C GLN A 153 -15.90 -5.17 -7.33
N PRO A 154 -17.21 -4.96 -7.20
CA PRO A 154 -18.14 -5.01 -8.32
C PRO A 154 -17.81 -3.89 -9.32
N ALA A 155 -17.96 -4.17 -10.62
CA ALA A 155 -17.62 -3.21 -11.68
C ALA A 155 -18.45 -1.90 -11.66
N ASN A 156 -19.51 -1.84 -10.84
CA ASN A 156 -20.53 -0.79 -10.84
C ASN A 156 -20.60 -0.02 -9.50
N GLU A 157 -19.46 0.26 -8.85
CA GLU A 157 -19.44 1.41 -7.92
C GLU A 157 -19.42 2.68 -8.78
N ASN A 158 -20.53 3.43 -8.72
CA ASN A 158 -20.76 4.65 -9.49
C ASN A 158 -19.64 5.67 -9.20
N GLY A 159 -19.19 6.35 -10.25
CA GLY A 159 -18.04 7.26 -10.28
C GLY A 159 -18.19 8.55 -9.45
N ASP A 160 -18.31 8.43 -8.13
CA ASP A 160 -18.03 9.53 -7.22
C ASP A 160 -16.51 9.72 -7.11
N LEU A 161 -16.07 10.97 -7.35
CA LEU A 161 -14.68 11.40 -7.16
C LEU A 161 -14.18 11.13 -5.73
N ASP A 162 -15.08 11.20 -4.75
CA ASP A 162 -14.80 10.97 -3.33
C ASP A 162 -14.50 9.49 -3.01
N ALA A 163 -14.85 8.56 -3.91
CA ALA A 163 -14.57 7.12 -3.77
C ALA A 163 -13.31 6.67 -4.53
N CYS A 164 -12.67 7.56 -5.29
CA CYS A 164 -11.57 7.20 -6.19
C CYS A 164 -10.25 7.00 -5.46
N VAL A 165 -9.98 7.76 -4.39
CA VAL A 165 -8.80 7.59 -3.52
C VAL A 165 -9.26 7.08 -2.17
N LYS A 166 -8.91 5.84 -1.82
CA LYS A 166 -9.32 5.21 -0.56
C LYS A 166 -8.28 5.31 0.53
N SER A 167 -7.02 5.53 0.18
CA SER A 167 -5.99 5.60 1.20
C SER A 167 -4.74 6.34 0.76
N PHE A 168 -3.92 6.67 1.75
CA PHE A 168 -2.60 7.25 1.61
C PHE A 168 -1.58 6.45 2.41
N ALA A 169 -0.45 6.16 1.80
CA ALA A 169 0.69 5.48 2.42
C ALA A 169 1.96 6.30 2.25
N THR A 170 2.94 6.09 3.14
CA THR A 170 4.22 6.79 3.08
C THR A 170 5.37 5.81 3.23
N VAL A 171 6.40 5.98 2.41
CA VAL A 171 7.68 5.27 2.54
C VAL A 171 8.77 6.29 2.86
N ASP A 172 9.34 6.20 4.06
CA ASP A 172 10.37 7.10 4.57
C ASP A 172 11.79 6.54 4.33
N ASN A 173 12.82 7.36 4.59
CA ASN A 173 14.25 7.02 4.49
C ASN A 173 14.68 6.55 3.08
N LEU A 174 14.31 7.35 2.09
CA LEU A 174 14.64 7.10 0.68
C LEU A 174 15.63 8.14 0.16
N ALA A 175 16.34 7.78 -0.90
CA ALA A 175 17.10 8.72 -1.71
C ALA A 175 16.65 8.64 -3.17
N LEU A 176 16.63 9.79 -3.83
CA LEU A 176 16.30 9.91 -5.24
C LEU A 176 17.60 9.97 -6.04
N VAL A 177 17.73 9.09 -7.04
CA VAL A 177 18.87 9.07 -7.96
C VAL A 177 18.37 9.53 -9.32
N ASN A 178 19.03 10.51 -9.92
CA ASN A 178 18.74 11.00 -11.26
C ASN A 178 19.95 10.81 -12.16
N VAL A 179 19.77 10.06 -13.25
CA VAL A 179 20.77 9.88 -14.30
C VAL A 179 20.28 10.65 -15.52
N GLU A 180 21.08 11.62 -15.97
CA GLU A 180 20.68 12.56 -17.02
C GLU A 180 21.78 12.66 -18.10
N GLY A 181 21.38 12.73 -19.37
CA GLY A 181 22.28 13.16 -20.43
C GLY A 181 21.71 13.01 -21.84
N THR A 182 22.09 13.94 -22.72
CA THR A 182 21.67 13.96 -24.13
C THR A 182 22.12 12.73 -24.91
N GLY A 183 23.19 12.06 -24.48
CA GLY A 183 23.65 10.79 -25.04
C GLY A 183 22.74 9.60 -24.74
N MET A 184 21.67 9.79 -23.96
CA MET A 184 20.61 8.79 -23.77
C MET A 184 19.49 8.91 -24.82
N ALA A 185 19.47 9.99 -25.61
CA ALA A 185 18.47 10.23 -26.64
C ALA A 185 18.51 9.17 -27.74
N GLY A 186 17.45 8.38 -27.88
CA GLY A 186 17.34 7.39 -28.95
C GLY A 186 18.39 6.27 -28.89
N VAL A 187 19.13 6.13 -27.77
CA VAL A 187 20.11 5.06 -27.55
C VAL A 187 19.45 3.94 -26.74
N PRO A 188 19.16 2.79 -27.36
CA PRO A 188 18.65 1.63 -26.64
C PRO A 188 19.67 1.17 -25.59
N GLY A 189 19.19 0.72 -24.44
CA GLY A 189 20.02 0.02 -23.45
C GLY A 189 20.50 0.86 -22.26
N THR A 190 20.39 2.19 -22.26
CA THR A 190 20.83 2.97 -21.08
C THR A 190 20.00 2.65 -19.84
N ALA A 191 18.67 2.58 -19.96
CA ALA A 191 17.82 2.16 -18.84
C ALA A 191 18.18 0.74 -18.34
N SER A 192 18.50 -0.19 -19.26
CA SER A 192 18.96 -1.53 -18.91
C SER A 192 20.28 -1.49 -18.14
N ALA A 193 21.24 -0.67 -18.57
CA ALA A 193 22.52 -0.50 -17.89
C ALA A 193 22.36 0.11 -16.48
N ILE A 194 21.47 1.09 -16.32
CA ILE A 194 21.15 1.69 -15.00
C ILE A 194 20.62 0.62 -14.06
N PHE A 195 19.57 -0.13 -14.46
CA PHE A 195 18.95 -1.10 -13.55
C PHE A 195 19.78 -2.38 -13.37
N SER A 196 20.69 -2.70 -14.31
CA SER A 196 21.68 -3.76 -14.10
C SER A 196 22.69 -3.37 -13.02
N ALA A 197 23.22 -2.15 -13.06
CA ALA A 197 24.10 -1.63 -12.01
C ALA A 197 23.42 -1.67 -10.62
N VAL A 198 22.15 -1.24 -10.54
CA VAL A 198 21.39 -1.31 -9.28
C VAL A 198 21.18 -2.75 -8.81
N LYS A 199 20.90 -3.68 -9.73
CA LYS A 199 20.75 -5.11 -9.43
C LYS A 199 22.04 -5.74 -8.94
N ASP A 200 23.19 -5.41 -9.54
CA ASP A 200 24.48 -6.00 -9.22
C ASP A 200 24.91 -5.71 -7.78
N VAL A 201 24.48 -4.58 -7.23
CA VAL A 201 24.67 -4.22 -5.82
C VAL A 201 23.55 -4.71 -4.89
N GLY A 202 22.54 -5.39 -5.44
CA GLY A 202 21.41 -5.95 -4.69
C GLY A 202 20.44 -4.91 -4.12
N ALA A 203 20.43 -3.69 -4.65
CA ALA A 203 19.57 -2.62 -4.15
C ALA A 203 18.15 -2.72 -4.72
N ASN A 204 17.16 -2.30 -3.93
CA ASN A 204 15.75 -2.35 -4.32
C ASN A 204 15.27 -1.00 -4.87
N VAL A 205 14.72 -1.01 -6.08
CA VAL A 205 14.09 0.17 -6.68
C VAL A 205 12.62 0.22 -6.29
N ILE A 206 12.19 1.32 -5.69
CA ILE A 206 10.82 1.49 -5.16
C ILE A 206 9.92 2.23 -6.16
N MET A 207 10.50 3.18 -6.90
CA MET A 207 9.79 4.03 -7.85
C MET A 207 10.72 4.39 -9.00
N ILE A 208 10.18 4.50 -10.20
CA ILE A 208 10.87 4.94 -11.42
C ILE A 208 10.04 6.05 -12.08
N SER A 209 10.70 7.10 -12.54
CA SER A 209 10.16 8.19 -13.36
C SER A 209 11.15 8.51 -14.47
N GLN A 210 10.67 8.59 -15.71
CA GLN A 210 11.50 8.86 -16.89
C GLN A 210 10.95 10.11 -17.58
N ALA A 211 11.79 11.15 -17.72
CA ALA A 211 11.43 12.33 -18.50
C ALA A 211 12.05 12.24 -19.89
N SER A 212 11.20 12.08 -20.91
CA SER A 212 11.64 11.85 -22.29
C SER A 212 12.37 13.04 -22.91
N SER A 213 11.95 14.27 -22.59
CA SER A 213 12.53 15.52 -23.11
C SER A 213 13.91 15.84 -22.58
N GLU A 214 14.19 15.46 -21.33
CA GLU A 214 15.46 15.73 -20.64
C GLU A 214 16.42 14.53 -20.72
N HIS A 215 15.96 13.44 -21.34
CA HIS A 215 16.68 12.17 -21.42
C HIS A 215 17.17 11.71 -20.05
N SER A 216 16.29 11.80 -19.05
CA SER A 216 16.61 11.48 -17.66
C SER A 216 15.84 10.25 -17.19
N VAL A 217 16.49 9.49 -16.31
CA VAL A 217 15.90 8.38 -15.56
C VAL A 217 16.10 8.66 -14.08
N CYS A 218 14.99 8.82 -13.38
CA CYS A 218 14.93 9.13 -11.98
C CYS A 218 14.32 7.94 -11.24
N PHE A 219 14.92 7.52 -10.14
CA PHE A 219 14.40 6.40 -9.36
C PHE A 219 14.71 6.52 -7.87
N ALA A 220 13.87 5.93 -7.04
CA ALA A 220 14.02 5.95 -5.59
C ALA A 220 14.54 4.62 -5.07
N VAL A 221 15.52 4.67 -4.17
CA VAL A 221 16.09 3.52 -3.45
C VAL A 221 16.11 3.80 -1.95
N PRO A 222 16.15 2.77 -1.08
CA PRO A 222 16.43 2.94 0.34
C PRO A 222 17.71 3.76 0.56
N GLU A 223 17.67 4.73 1.47
CA GLU A 223 18.80 5.66 1.70
C GLU A 223 20.08 4.93 2.14
N LYS A 224 19.94 3.81 2.86
CA LYS A 224 21.06 2.94 3.23
C LYS A 224 21.80 2.28 2.04
N GLU A 225 21.15 2.17 0.88
CA GLU A 225 21.69 1.51 -0.32
C GLU A 225 22.28 2.53 -1.31
N VAL A 226 21.95 3.83 -1.17
CA VAL A 226 22.24 4.84 -2.20
C VAL A 226 23.73 5.07 -2.45
N ALA A 227 24.56 4.96 -1.42
CA ALA A 227 26.00 5.18 -1.56
C ALA A 227 26.64 4.14 -2.49
N VAL A 228 26.25 2.86 -2.33
CA VAL A 228 26.75 1.76 -3.16
C VAL A 228 26.20 1.85 -4.58
N VAL A 229 24.90 2.16 -4.71
CA VAL A 229 24.25 2.40 -6.02
C VAL A 229 24.93 3.53 -6.79
N SER A 230 25.18 4.67 -6.13
CA SER A 230 25.82 5.81 -6.76
C SER A 230 27.24 5.47 -7.22
N ALA A 231 28.03 4.79 -6.39
CA ALA A 231 29.39 4.39 -6.75
C ALA A 231 29.41 3.48 -7.99
N GLU A 232 28.53 2.47 -8.02
CA GLU A 232 28.41 1.55 -9.16
C GLU A 232 27.98 2.27 -10.44
N LEU A 233 27.02 3.20 -10.37
CA LEU A 233 26.61 4.00 -11.53
C LEU A 233 27.74 4.87 -12.07
N HIS A 234 28.51 5.52 -11.18
CA HIS A 234 29.67 6.31 -11.59
C HIS A 234 30.76 5.46 -12.25
N ASP A 235 30.96 4.24 -11.77
CA ASP A 235 31.90 3.29 -12.39
C ASP A 235 31.40 2.82 -13.77
N ARG A 236 30.16 2.32 -13.82
CA ARG A 236 29.51 1.81 -15.02
C ARG A 236 29.45 2.83 -16.15
N PHE A 237 29.22 4.10 -15.80
CA PHE A 237 29.06 5.20 -16.74
C PHE A 237 30.28 6.12 -16.85
N ARG A 238 31.43 5.74 -16.29
CA ARG A 238 32.65 6.55 -16.26
C ARG A 238 33.04 7.12 -17.63
N GLU A 239 33.07 6.28 -18.66
CA GLU A 239 33.41 6.70 -20.03
C GLU A 239 32.34 7.61 -20.65
N ALA A 240 31.06 7.34 -20.36
CA ALA A 240 29.95 8.14 -20.88
C ALA A 240 29.91 9.53 -20.23
N LEU A 241 30.23 9.62 -18.94
CA LEU A 241 30.40 10.88 -18.20
C LEU A 241 31.63 11.66 -18.70
N ALA A 242 32.78 10.99 -18.84
CA ALA A 242 34.01 11.61 -19.34
C ALA A 242 33.86 12.13 -20.78
N ALA A 243 33.11 11.41 -21.62
CA ALA A 243 32.81 11.83 -22.99
C ALA A 243 31.67 12.86 -23.09
N GLY A 244 31.06 13.27 -21.98
CA GLY A 244 29.94 14.23 -21.95
C GLY A 244 28.62 13.70 -22.55
N ARG A 245 28.52 12.38 -22.79
CA ARG A 245 27.27 11.73 -23.25
C ARG A 245 26.25 11.64 -22.11
N LEU A 246 26.74 11.42 -20.88
CA LEU A 246 25.96 11.60 -19.67
C LEU A 246 26.40 12.89 -18.99
N SER A 247 25.43 13.69 -18.55
CA SER A 247 25.66 14.97 -17.91
C SER A 247 25.98 14.81 -16.43
N LYS A 248 25.18 14.01 -15.70
CA LYS A 248 25.40 13.75 -14.27
C LYS A 248 24.65 12.52 -13.77
N VAL A 249 25.16 11.96 -12.67
CA VAL A 249 24.44 11.07 -11.76
C VAL A 249 24.26 11.84 -10.46
N GLU A 250 23.06 12.32 -10.19
CA GLU A 250 22.74 13.13 -9.02
C GLU A 250 22.02 12.30 -7.97
N VAL A 251 22.38 12.52 -6.69
CA VAL A 251 21.73 11.87 -5.55
C VAL A 251 21.12 12.93 -4.64
N ILE A 252 19.84 12.76 -4.31
CA ILE A 252 19.09 13.61 -3.39
C ILE A 252 18.64 12.76 -2.20
N ASN A 253 19.31 12.95 -1.07
CA ASN A 253 19.03 12.26 0.20
C ASN A 253 17.82 12.85 0.95
N GLY A 254 17.40 12.17 2.02
CA GLY A 254 16.30 12.61 2.89
C GLY A 254 14.98 12.78 2.14
N CYS A 255 14.61 11.80 1.33
CA CYS A 255 13.36 11.76 0.59
C CYS A 255 12.33 10.84 1.25
N SER A 256 11.07 11.07 0.94
CA SER A 256 9.98 10.15 1.26
C SER A 256 8.99 10.10 0.12
N ILE A 257 8.34 8.95 -0.08
CA ILE A 257 7.24 8.79 -1.03
C ILE A 257 5.94 8.96 -0.27
N LEU A 258 5.03 9.76 -0.83
CA LEU A 258 3.60 9.74 -0.51
C LEU A 258 2.87 9.05 -1.67
N ALA A 259 2.14 7.99 -1.37
CA ALA A 259 1.33 7.25 -2.33
C ALA A 259 -0.16 7.47 -2.03
N ALA A 260 -0.90 7.98 -3.00
CA ALA A 260 -2.36 7.90 -3.03
C ALA A 260 -2.75 6.57 -3.67
N VAL A 261 -3.63 5.80 -3.03
CA VAL A 261 -4.09 4.49 -3.50
C VAL A 261 -5.61 4.48 -3.60
N GLY A 262 -6.12 3.96 -4.70
CA GLY A 262 -7.54 3.81 -4.96
C GLY A 262 -7.83 3.42 -6.39
N LEU A 263 -9.06 3.09 -6.72
CA LEU A 263 -9.44 2.53 -8.04
C LEU A 263 -9.76 3.63 -9.07
N ARG A 264 -9.46 3.38 -10.36
CA ARG A 264 -9.78 4.25 -11.50
C ARG A 264 -9.16 5.65 -11.44
N MET A 265 -8.05 5.82 -10.73
CA MET A 265 -7.43 7.15 -10.62
C MET A 265 -6.88 7.66 -11.95
N ALA A 266 -6.27 6.78 -12.76
CA ALA A 266 -5.75 7.15 -14.07
C ALA A 266 -6.86 7.51 -15.09
N SER A 267 -8.06 6.94 -14.92
CA SER A 267 -9.22 7.15 -15.79
C SER A 267 -10.20 8.21 -15.25
N THR A 268 -9.90 8.83 -14.11
CA THR A 268 -10.76 9.85 -13.48
C THR A 268 -10.09 11.23 -13.53
N PRO A 269 -10.50 12.13 -14.44
CA PRO A 269 -9.95 13.47 -14.53
C PRO A 269 -10.07 14.25 -13.22
N GLY A 270 -9.00 14.94 -12.84
CA GLY A 270 -8.99 15.84 -11.68
C GLY A 270 -8.41 15.23 -10.39
N VAL A 271 -8.29 13.91 -10.26
CA VAL A 271 -7.73 13.26 -9.05
C VAL A 271 -6.32 13.76 -8.76
N SER A 272 -5.42 13.72 -9.76
CA SER A 272 -4.05 14.22 -9.61
C SER A 272 -4.05 15.73 -9.30
N ALA A 273 -4.95 16.51 -9.91
CA ALA A 273 -5.06 17.95 -9.65
C ALA A 273 -5.45 18.25 -8.20
N ILE A 274 -6.38 17.47 -7.61
CA ILE A 274 -6.78 17.60 -6.20
C ILE A 274 -5.60 17.29 -5.28
N LEU A 275 -4.84 16.22 -5.57
CA LEU A 275 -3.64 15.86 -4.81
C LEU A 275 -2.59 16.97 -4.84
N PHE A 276 -2.23 17.45 -6.04
CA PHE A 276 -1.22 18.49 -6.18
C PHE A 276 -1.68 19.85 -5.63
N ASP A 277 -2.97 20.20 -5.73
CA ASP A 277 -3.56 21.37 -5.07
C ASP A 277 -3.43 21.31 -3.54
N ALA A 278 -3.67 20.13 -2.94
CA ALA A 278 -3.50 19.93 -1.51
C ALA A 278 -2.04 20.14 -1.07
N LEU A 279 -1.09 19.58 -1.82
CA LEU A 279 0.34 19.75 -1.54
C LEU A 279 0.80 21.20 -1.73
N ALA A 280 0.34 21.86 -2.80
CA ALA A 280 0.65 23.26 -3.07
C ALA A 280 0.13 24.19 -1.97
N LYS A 281 -1.12 24.02 -1.51
CA LYS A 281 -1.71 24.77 -0.40
C LYS A 281 -0.97 24.56 0.92
N ALA A 282 -0.37 23.39 1.12
CA ALA A 282 0.47 23.10 2.27
C ALA A 282 1.91 23.65 2.12
N ASN A 283 2.23 24.33 1.02
CA ASN A 283 3.56 24.83 0.67
C ASN A 283 4.61 23.70 0.65
N ILE A 284 4.29 22.61 -0.06
CA ILE A 284 5.13 21.41 -0.18
C ILE A 284 5.57 21.27 -1.62
N ASN A 285 6.88 21.15 -1.83
CA ASN A 285 7.45 20.96 -3.15
C ASN A 285 7.51 19.46 -3.51
N VAL A 286 7.17 19.14 -4.76
CA VAL A 286 7.24 17.77 -5.31
C VAL A 286 8.53 17.61 -6.10
N ARG A 287 9.31 16.57 -5.79
CA ARG A 287 10.61 16.28 -6.44
C ARG A 287 10.49 15.35 -7.63
N ALA A 288 9.61 14.38 -7.56
CA ALA A 288 9.34 13.43 -8.63
C ALA A 288 7.90 12.92 -8.52
N ILE A 289 7.35 12.47 -9.65
CA ILE A 289 5.99 11.95 -9.75
C ILE A 289 6.06 10.64 -10.52
N ALA A 290 5.35 9.62 -10.06
CA ALA A 290 5.05 8.45 -10.88
C ALA A 290 3.54 8.19 -10.84
N GLN A 291 2.96 8.20 -12.02
CA GLN A 291 1.62 7.72 -12.29
C GLN A 291 1.72 6.84 -13.54
N GLY A 292 1.46 5.55 -13.37
CA GLY A 292 1.43 4.63 -14.50
C GLY A 292 0.06 4.59 -15.17
N CYS A 293 -0.08 3.71 -16.15
CA CYS A 293 -1.39 3.28 -16.65
C CYS A 293 -2.15 2.42 -15.61
N SER A 294 -1.50 2.05 -14.50
CA SER A 294 -2.15 1.36 -13.41
C SER A 294 -3.21 2.29 -12.79
N GLU A 295 -4.43 1.79 -12.69
CA GLU A 295 -5.55 2.57 -12.16
C GLU A 295 -5.51 2.74 -10.62
N TYR A 296 -4.43 2.29 -9.97
CA TYR A 296 -4.40 1.99 -8.53
C TYR A 296 -3.52 2.89 -7.66
N ASN A 297 -2.54 3.60 -8.22
CA ASN A 297 -1.66 4.47 -7.43
C ASN A 297 -1.24 5.76 -8.16
N ILE A 298 -1.02 6.82 -7.37
CA ILE A 298 -0.24 8.00 -7.75
C ILE A 298 0.80 8.19 -6.66
N THR A 299 2.08 8.27 -7.03
CA THR A 299 3.17 8.46 -6.08
C THR A 299 3.93 9.74 -6.34
N VAL A 300 4.29 10.41 -5.26
CA VAL A 300 5.07 11.65 -5.28
C VAL A 300 6.24 11.55 -4.31
N VAL A 301 7.41 12.00 -4.75
CA VAL A 301 8.60 12.08 -3.90
C VAL A 301 8.69 13.48 -3.31
N LEU A 302 8.86 13.55 -1.99
CA LEU A 302 8.88 14.77 -1.20
C LEU A 302 10.16 14.80 -0.35
N LYS A 303 10.47 15.96 0.23
CA LYS A 303 11.43 16.03 1.34
C LYS A 303 10.86 15.26 2.54
N GLN A 304 11.70 14.49 3.22
CA GLN A 304 11.27 13.69 4.37
C GLN A 304 10.64 14.53 5.49
N GLN A 305 11.15 15.75 5.69
CA GLN A 305 10.62 16.70 6.68
C GLN A 305 9.18 17.14 6.39
N ASP A 306 8.78 17.12 5.12
CA ASP A 306 7.44 17.52 4.68
C ASP A 306 6.45 16.35 4.66
N CYS A 307 6.92 15.10 4.80
CA CYS A 307 6.13 13.87 4.59
C CYS A 307 4.84 13.83 5.42
N VAL A 308 4.94 14.07 6.74
CA VAL A 308 3.77 14.04 7.64
C VAL A 308 2.77 15.17 7.31
N ARG A 309 3.28 16.36 6.98
CA ARG A 309 2.44 17.51 6.59
C ARG A 309 1.74 17.24 5.26
N ALA A 310 2.44 16.63 4.30
CA ALA A 310 1.90 16.22 3.01
C ALA A 310 0.80 15.19 3.16
N LEU A 311 1.06 14.14 3.95
CA LEU A 311 0.11 13.08 4.24
C LEU A 311 -1.18 13.65 4.84
N ARG A 312 -1.08 14.54 5.84
CA ARG A 312 -2.24 15.21 6.45
C ARG A 312 -3.00 16.09 5.47
N ALA A 313 -2.30 16.88 4.66
CA ALA A 313 -2.92 17.78 3.68
C ALA A 313 -3.66 16.99 2.59
N ALA A 314 -3.02 15.94 2.05
CA ALA A 314 -3.63 15.06 1.07
C ALA A 314 -4.83 14.32 1.67
N HIS A 315 -4.65 13.65 2.81
CA HIS A 315 -5.75 12.94 3.48
C HIS A 315 -6.93 13.86 3.78
N SER A 316 -6.68 15.03 4.37
CA SER A 316 -7.74 16.00 4.65
C SER A 316 -8.49 16.44 3.40
N ARG A 317 -7.80 16.60 2.25
CA ARG A 317 -8.44 17.06 1.02
C ARG A 317 -9.45 16.05 0.45
N PHE A 318 -9.18 14.75 0.63
CA PHE A 318 -10.00 13.66 0.09
C PHE A 318 -11.01 13.11 1.11
N PHE A 319 -10.72 13.18 2.42
CA PHE A 319 -11.57 12.62 3.48
C PHE A 319 -12.35 13.64 4.28
N LEU A 320 -11.84 14.88 4.37
CA LEU A 320 -12.51 15.96 5.08
C LEU A 320 -13.12 16.91 4.05
N SER A 321 -14.38 17.29 4.29
CA SER A 321 -15.18 18.20 3.45
C SER A 321 -14.36 19.36 2.89
N LYS A 322 -14.76 19.87 1.71
CA LYS A 322 -14.17 21.02 0.97
C LYS A 322 -13.99 22.31 1.79
N THR A 323 -14.37 22.37 3.06
CA THR A 323 -14.28 23.56 3.91
C THR A 323 -13.85 23.23 5.34
N THR A 324 -12.54 23.26 5.59
CA THR A 324 -12.02 23.38 6.95
C THR A 324 -12.25 24.80 7.45
N LEU A 325 -13.09 24.97 8.46
CA LEU A 325 -13.39 26.27 9.07
C LEU A 325 -12.55 26.42 10.34
N ALA A 326 -11.47 27.21 10.28
CA ALA A 326 -10.72 27.58 11.48
C ALA A 326 -11.44 28.76 12.16
N VAL A 327 -12.04 28.51 13.32
CA VAL A 327 -12.76 29.54 14.10
C VAL A 327 -11.88 29.99 15.26
N GLY A 328 -11.39 31.24 15.19
CA GLY A 328 -10.76 31.92 16.31
C GLY A 328 -11.80 32.70 17.11
N ILE A 329 -11.99 32.37 18.38
CA ILE A 329 -12.92 33.10 19.27
C ILE A 329 -12.10 34.03 20.16
N ILE A 330 -12.26 35.35 19.97
CA ILE A 330 -11.62 36.36 20.81
C ILE A 330 -12.68 36.94 21.75
N GLY A 331 -12.47 36.74 23.05
CA GLY A 331 -13.38 37.18 24.12
C GLY A 331 -14.44 36.12 24.47
N PRO A 332 -14.16 35.21 25.44
CA PRO A 332 -15.11 34.21 25.92
C PRO A 332 -16.12 34.82 26.91
N GLY A 333 -16.62 36.02 26.61
CA GLY A 333 -17.76 36.60 27.33
C GLY A 333 -19.05 35.80 27.07
N LEU A 334 -20.19 36.34 27.49
CA LEU A 334 -21.50 35.66 27.36
C LEU A 334 -21.77 35.08 25.96
N ILE A 335 -21.43 35.82 24.90
CA ILE A 335 -21.68 35.41 23.51
C ILE A 335 -20.68 34.34 23.05
N GLY A 336 -19.37 34.53 23.32
CA GLY A 336 -18.33 33.55 22.97
C GLY A 336 -18.52 32.22 23.71
N GLY A 337 -18.90 32.28 24.99
CA GLY A 337 -19.23 31.10 25.79
C GLY A 337 -20.49 30.38 25.29
N ALA A 338 -21.52 31.11 24.87
CA ALA A 338 -22.73 30.52 24.29
C ALA A 338 -22.42 29.81 22.95
N LEU A 339 -21.60 30.42 22.08
CA LEU A 339 -21.17 29.79 20.83
C LEU A 339 -20.35 28.52 21.08
N LEU A 340 -19.42 28.54 22.03
CA LEU A 340 -18.64 27.35 22.42
C LEU A 340 -19.55 26.22 22.93
N ASN A 341 -20.56 26.56 23.74
CA ASN A 341 -21.54 25.58 24.22
C ASN A 341 -22.40 25.03 23.08
N GLN A 342 -22.79 25.86 22.11
CA GLN A 342 -23.53 25.40 20.93
C GLN A 342 -22.68 24.48 20.06
N LEU A 343 -21.41 24.82 19.79
CA LEU A 343 -20.48 23.96 19.06
C LEU A 343 -20.27 22.62 19.78
N LYS A 344 -20.10 22.65 21.10
CA LYS A 344 -19.98 21.44 21.93
C LYS A 344 -21.24 20.56 21.86
N ASN A 345 -22.42 21.17 21.94
CA ASN A 345 -23.69 20.45 21.87
C ASN A 345 -23.99 19.90 20.46
N GLN A 346 -23.46 20.54 19.41
CA GLN A 346 -23.60 20.09 18.03
C GLN A 346 -22.45 19.18 17.57
N GLY A 347 -21.48 18.86 18.43
CA GLY A 347 -20.30 18.07 18.09
C GLY A 347 -20.63 16.74 17.40
N ASN A 348 -21.69 16.05 17.84
CA ASN A 348 -22.14 14.77 17.24
C ASN A 348 -22.73 14.94 15.83
N ARG A 349 -23.18 16.15 15.46
CA ARG A 349 -23.74 16.47 14.14
C ARG A 349 -22.71 17.09 13.20
N LEU A 350 -21.63 17.65 13.75
CA LEU A 350 -20.52 18.29 13.05
C LEU A 350 -19.34 17.32 12.79
N ASN A 351 -19.30 16.16 13.45
CA ASN A 351 -18.42 15.04 13.12
C ASN A 351 -19.19 14.04 12.22
N PRO A 352 -18.95 14.01 10.89
CA PRO A 352 -19.68 13.12 9.99
C PRO A 352 -19.35 11.63 10.19
N VAL A 353 -18.24 11.34 10.90
CA VAL A 353 -17.66 10.00 11.03
C VAL A 353 -18.59 9.02 11.77
N GLU A 354 -19.48 9.49 12.66
CA GLU A 354 -20.42 8.61 13.38
C GLU A 354 -21.78 8.44 12.68
N THR A 355 -22.18 9.35 11.78
CA THR A 355 -23.54 9.36 11.22
C THR A 355 -23.79 8.33 10.11
N ALA A 356 -22.79 7.54 9.71
CA ALA A 356 -22.93 6.52 8.68
C ALA A 356 -23.55 5.19 9.18
N SER A 357 -23.68 4.94 10.49
CA SER A 357 -24.20 3.65 11.01
C SER A 357 -25.68 3.61 11.39
N THR A 358 -26.41 4.73 11.26
CA THR A 358 -27.83 4.80 11.69
C THR A 358 -28.75 5.35 10.61
N LYS A 359 -28.85 4.65 9.48
CA LYS A 359 -30.08 4.63 8.69
C LYS A 359 -30.62 3.22 8.59
N GLY A 360 -31.16 2.77 9.71
CA GLY A 360 -32.10 1.66 9.73
C GLY A 360 -33.34 2.05 8.94
N SER A 361 -33.76 1.13 8.07
CA SER A 361 -34.98 1.18 7.29
C SER A 361 -36.21 1.36 8.19
N ARG A 362 -36.77 2.57 8.15
CA ARG A 362 -38.17 2.94 8.41
C ARG A 362 -38.47 3.88 7.24
N THR A 363 -39.41 3.70 6.33
CA THR A 363 -40.75 3.09 6.24
C THR A 363 -40.98 2.89 4.72
N SER A 364 -41.85 2.04 4.19
CA SER A 364 -43.31 1.94 4.39
C SER A 364 -43.81 0.66 3.73
#